data_AF-A0A6G8CF94-F1
#
_entry.id   AF-A0A6G8CF94-F1
#
_cell.length_a   1.000
_cell.length_b   1.000
_cell.length_c   1.000
_cell.angle_alpha   90.00
_cell.angle_beta   90.00
_cell.angle_gamma   90.00
#
_symmetry.space_group_name_H-M   'P 1'
#
loop_
_entity.id
_entity.type
_entity.pdbx_description
1 polymer ?
#
loop_
_entity_poly.entity_id
_entity_poly.type
_entity_poly.pdbx_seq_one_letter_code
_entity_poly.pdbx_strand_id
1 'polypeptide(L)'
;MAAILSDRQSAAFRLTDRLWHLRGVDALLMAVDRGGVAIGSVLARLLGFPLEFLAETEDWFGERTQEEAELVAPSSARKGQTLIVVDDGMATETRLAAALRIARARQPTLLVLALPAALPATTARLRTMADAVIYLQSPTHSQAVEECYEKLPPVTDAEVAEAMRAANA
;
A
#
# COMPACT_ATOMS: atom_id res chain seq x y z
N MET A 1 -1.04 -26.39 0.09
CA MET A 1 -2.01 -25.43 0.67
C MET A 1 -2.64 -24.65 -0.47
N ALA A 2 -3.91 -24.25 -0.36
CA ALA A 2 -4.61 -23.51 -1.42
C ALA A 2 -4.42 -22.01 -1.24
N ALA A 3 -4.26 -21.27 -2.33
CA ALA A 3 -4.29 -19.81 -2.32
C ALA A 3 -5.62 -19.31 -1.75
N ILE A 4 -5.58 -18.20 -1.01
CA ILE A 4 -6.74 -17.66 -0.28
C ILE A 4 -7.29 -16.40 -0.97
N LEU A 5 -6.50 -15.78 -1.83
CA LEU A 5 -6.84 -14.64 -2.68
C LEU A 5 -6.72 -15.10 -4.14
N SER A 6 -7.71 -14.81 -4.98
CA SER A 6 -7.62 -15.20 -6.39
C SER A 6 -6.62 -14.32 -7.14
N ASP A 7 -6.67 -13.01 -6.90
CA ASP A 7 -5.81 -11.99 -7.53
C ASP A 7 -5.84 -10.67 -6.73
N ARG A 8 -5.09 -9.66 -7.19
CA ARG A 8 -5.08 -8.30 -6.61
C ARG A 8 -6.46 -7.65 -6.55
N GLN A 9 -7.32 -7.90 -7.54
CA GLN A 9 -8.63 -7.27 -7.60
C GLN A 9 -9.54 -7.83 -6.50
N SER A 10 -9.57 -9.15 -6.32
CA SER A 10 -10.29 -9.82 -5.23
C SER A 10 -9.79 -9.37 -3.85
N ALA A 11 -8.47 -9.18 -3.71
CA ALA A 11 -7.86 -8.64 -2.51
C ALA A 11 -8.30 -7.20 -2.23
N ALA A 12 -8.34 -6.34 -3.27
CA ALA A 12 -8.75 -4.96 -3.15
C ALA A 12 -10.23 -4.80 -2.73
N PHE A 13 -11.13 -5.63 -3.27
CA PHE A 13 -12.54 -5.64 -2.82
C PHE A 13 -12.65 -5.99 -1.34
N ARG A 14 -11.97 -7.05 -0.90
CA ARG A 14 -11.99 -7.48 0.51
C ARG A 14 -11.34 -6.45 1.44
N LEU A 15 -10.28 -5.77 0.99
CA LEU A 15 -9.68 -4.66 1.75
C LEU A 15 -10.62 -3.46 1.85
N THR A 16 -11.34 -3.15 0.76
CA THR A 16 -12.36 -2.08 0.77
C THR A 16 -13.41 -2.34 1.85
N ASP A 17 -13.90 -3.58 1.99
CA ASP A 17 -14.86 -3.92 3.05
C ASP A 17 -14.30 -3.63 4.46
N ARG A 18 -13.00 -3.89 4.68
CA ARG A 18 -12.33 -3.60 5.96
C ARG A 18 -12.14 -2.11 6.19
N LEU A 19 -11.96 -1.33 5.13
CA LEU A 19 -11.74 0.11 5.18
C LEU A 19 -13.02 0.94 5.05
N TRP A 20 -14.18 0.30 4.81
CA TRP A 20 -15.44 0.99 4.54
C TRP A 20 -15.84 1.99 5.64
N HIS A 21 -15.49 1.69 6.90
CA HIS A 21 -15.74 2.56 8.04
C HIS A 21 -15.02 3.91 7.97
N LEU A 22 -13.99 4.05 7.12
CA LEU A 22 -13.29 5.32 6.86
C LEU A 22 -13.96 6.13 5.76
N ARG A 23 -14.91 5.59 5.01
CA ARG A 23 -15.55 6.29 3.89
C ARG A 23 -16.15 7.63 4.34
N GLY A 24 -15.92 8.68 3.55
CA GLY A 24 -16.43 10.03 3.80
C GLY A 24 -15.58 10.89 4.74
N VAL A 25 -14.46 10.36 5.27
CA VAL A 25 -13.45 11.21 5.94
C VAL A 25 -12.53 11.86 4.91
N ASP A 26 -11.83 12.93 5.30
CA ASP A 26 -10.75 13.49 4.48
C ASP A 26 -9.54 12.55 4.54
N ALA A 27 -9.40 11.70 3.52
CA ALA A 27 -8.34 10.71 3.41
C ALA A 27 -7.59 10.78 2.08
N LEU A 28 -6.34 10.32 2.08
CA LEU A 28 -5.51 10.08 0.89
C LEU A 28 -4.95 8.66 0.93
N LEU A 29 -5.09 7.93 -0.19
CA LEU A 29 -4.43 6.64 -0.40
C LEU A 29 -3.03 6.87 -1.00
N MET A 30 -2.04 6.18 -0.46
CA MET A 30 -0.66 6.24 -0.91
C MET A 30 -0.18 4.83 -1.27
N ALA A 31 -0.07 4.56 -2.57
CA ALA A 31 0.43 3.30 -3.08
C ALA A 31 1.97 3.25 -3.00
N VAL A 32 2.52 2.17 -2.46
CA VAL A 32 3.97 2.03 -2.22
C VAL A 32 4.73 1.58 -3.48
N ASP A 33 4.12 0.74 -4.30
CA ASP A 33 4.70 0.23 -5.54
C ASP A 33 3.60 0.07 -6.62
N ARG A 34 3.97 -0.54 -7.76
CA ARG A 34 3.04 -0.81 -8.87
C ARG A 34 1.88 -1.73 -8.47
N GLY A 35 2.15 -2.72 -7.62
CA GLY A 35 1.13 -3.62 -7.06
C GLY A 35 0.18 -2.90 -6.10
N GLY A 36 0.74 -2.02 -5.27
CA GLY A 36 0.01 -1.07 -4.44
C GLY A 36 -0.88 -0.13 -5.26
N VAL A 37 -0.46 0.33 -6.43
CA VAL A 37 -1.31 1.15 -7.33
C VAL A 37 -2.49 0.33 -7.85
N ALA A 38 -2.27 -0.92 -8.26
CA ALA A 38 -3.33 -1.78 -8.77
C ALA A 38 -4.44 -1.99 -7.72
N ILE A 39 -4.07 -2.22 -6.45
CA ILE A 39 -5.04 -2.33 -5.35
C ILE A 39 -5.61 -0.96 -4.98
N GLY A 40 -4.74 0.04 -4.81
CA GLY A 40 -5.08 1.38 -4.39
C GLY A 40 -6.10 2.04 -5.31
N SER A 41 -6.03 1.81 -6.62
CA SER A 41 -7.00 2.36 -7.59
C SER A 41 -8.42 1.85 -7.38
N VAL A 42 -8.57 0.58 -7.02
CA VAL A 42 -9.87 -0.02 -6.68
C VAL A 42 -10.39 0.57 -5.37
N LEU A 43 -9.55 0.65 -4.34
CA LEU A 43 -9.91 1.26 -3.05
C LEU A 43 -10.32 2.73 -3.23
N ALA A 44 -9.54 3.50 -3.99
CA ALA A 44 -9.77 4.91 -4.26
C ALA A 44 -11.15 5.13 -4.87
N ARG A 45 -11.49 4.37 -5.90
CA ARG A 45 -12.78 4.44 -6.57
C ARG A 45 -13.95 4.07 -5.67
N LEU A 46 -13.81 3.05 -4.84
CA LEU A 46 -14.92 2.55 -4.01
C LEU A 46 -15.12 3.38 -2.73
N LEU A 47 -14.02 3.85 -2.13
CA LEU A 47 -14.04 4.66 -0.91
C LEU A 47 -14.19 6.17 -1.20
N GLY A 48 -13.93 6.59 -2.44
CA GLY A 48 -14.00 8.00 -2.84
C GLY A 48 -12.80 8.82 -2.35
N PHE A 49 -11.61 8.22 -2.31
CA PHE A 49 -10.38 8.88 -1.88
C PHE A 49 -9.44 9.13 -3.08
N PRO A 50 -8.71 10.25 -3.10
CA PRO A 50 -7.60 10.42 -4.04
C PRO A 50 -6.54 9.33 -3.85
N LEU A 51 -5.83 9.00 -4.92
CA LEU A 51 -4.71 8.06 -4.93
C LEU A 51 -3.44 8.74 -5.41
N GLU A 52 -2.36 8.59 -4.64
CA GLU A 52 -1.01 9.01 -5.02
C GLU A 52 -0.06 7.80 -5.02
N PHE A 53 0.84 7.74 -6.01
CA PHE A 53 1.87 6.71 -6.11
C PHE A 53 3.18 7.25 -5.53
N LEU A 54 3.72 6.59 -4.51
CA LEU A 54 5.03 6.88 -3.93
C LEU A 54 6.11 6.35 -4.88
N ALA A 55 6.46 7.14 -5.89
CA ALA A 55 7.48 6.74 -6.86
C ALA A 55 8.84 6.56 -6.17
N GLU A 56 9.63 5.60 -6.65
CA GLU A 56 11.04 5.47 -6.27
C GLU A 56 11.85 6.61 -6.91
N THR A 57 12.77 7.22 -6.17
CA THR A 57 13.75 8.13 -6.77
C THR A 57 14.70 7.34 -7.67
N GLU A 58 14.85 7.75 -8.93
CA GLU A 58 15.94 7.28 -9.79
C GLU A 58 17.27 7.89 -9.31
N ASP A 59 17.88 7.32 -8.27
CA ASP A 59 19.25 7.70 -7.87
C ASP A 59 20.26 7.01 -8.80
N TRP A 60 20.65 7.72 -9.87
CA TRP A 60 21.73 7.32 -10.79
C TRP A 60 23.14 7.39 -10.13
N PHE A 61 23.26 8.03 -8.97
CA PHE A 61 24.53 8.28 -8.27
C PHE A 61 24.77 7.29 -7.12
N GLY A 62 24.99 6.02 -7.48
CA GLY A 62 26.09 5.15 -7.03
C GLY A 62 26.54 4.98 -5.57
N GLU A 63 25.92 5.55 -4.53
CA GLU A 63 26.41 5.41 -3.14
C GLU A 63 25.35 5.12 -2.06
N ARG A 64 24.07 4.99 -2.43
CA ARG A 64 23.03 4.52 -1.51
C ARG A 64 22.84 3.02 -1.64
N THR A 65 22.66 2.33 -0.51
CA THR A 65 22.34 0.90 -0.56
C THR A 65 20.99 0.71 -1.27
N GLN A 66 20.83 -0.37 -2.03
CA GLN A 66 19.61 -0.65 -2.83
C GLN A 66 18.31 -0.68 -1.99
N GLU A 67 18.43 -0.73 -0.66
CA GLU A 67 17.34 -0.68 0.31
C GLU A 67 16.86 0.75 0.67
N GLU A 68 17.61 1.78 0.26
CA GLU A 68 17.40 3.20 0.61
C GLU A 68 16.97 4.07 -0.59
N ALA A 69 16.23 3.51 -1.56
CA ALA A 69 15.50 4.35 -2.51
C ALA A 69 14.50 5.21 -1.72
N GLU A 70 14.77 6.51 -1.60
CA GLU A 70 13.84 7.43 -0.94
C GLU A 70 12.58 7.50 -1.80
N LEU A 71 11.48 7.00 -1.25
CA LEU A 71 10.18 7.20 -1.89
C LEU A 71 9.92 8.71 -1.98
N VAL A 72 9.44 9.16 -3.13
CA VAL A 72 9.03 10.55 -3.31
C VAL A 72 7.82 10.81 -2.44
N ALA A 73 7.93 11.81 -1.57
CA ALA A 73 6.86 12.14 -0.65
C ALA A 73 5.61 12.62 -1.39
N PRO A 74 4.40 12.30 -0.90
CA PRO A 74 3.15 12.69 -1.55
C PRO A 74 3.06 14.22 -1.60
N SER A 75 2.82 14.75 -2.79
CA SER A 75 2.66 16.17 -3.08
C SER A 75 1.31 16.72 -2.58
N SER A 76 0.29 15.86 -2.53
CA SER A 76 -1.09 16.25 -2.21
C SER A 76 -1.49 16.09 -0.73
N ALA A 77 -0.67 15.40 0.06
CA ALA A 77 -0.94 15.10 1.46
C ALA A 77 -0.98 16.37 2.34
N ARG A 78 -2.08 16.55 3.08
CA ARG A 78 -2.30 17.69 3.96
C ARG A 78 -2.15 17.31 5.44
N LYS A 79 -1.67 18.27 6.25
CA LYS A 79 -1.65 18.12 7.70
C LYS A 79 -3.07 17.91 8.24
N GLY A 80 -3.21 16.97 9.15
CA GLY A 80 -4.50 16.62 9.77
C GLY A 80 -5.41 15.73 8.92
N GLN A 81 -4.97 15.33 7.71
CA GLN A 81 -5.68 14.37 6.87
C GLN A 81 -5.48 12.93 7.38
N THR A 82 -6.43 12.03 7.11
CA THR A 82 -6.18 10.58 7.26
C THR A 82 -5.31 10.09 6.10
N LEU A 83 -4.26 9.32 6.40
CA LEU A 83 -3.36 8.77 5.39
C LEU A 83 -3.40 7.25 5.43
N ILE A 84 -3.60 6.62 4.27
CA ILE A 84 -3.71 5.18 4.13
C ILE A 84 -2.62 4.71 3.17
N VAL A 85 -1.58 4.07 3.70
CA VAL A 85 -0.54 3.41 2.91
C VAL A 85 -1.06 2.06 2.43
N VAL A 86 -0.95 1.78 1.14
CA VAL A 86 -1.42 0.53 0.52
C VAL A 86 -0.34 -0.13 -0.33
N ASP A 87 -0.31 -1.44 -0.28
CA ASP A 87 0.60 -2.30 -1.05
C ASP A 87 -0.09 -3.66 -1.27
N ASP A 88 0.36 -4.44 -2.26
CA ASP A 88 -0.19 -5.79 -2.51
C ASP A 88 0.40 -6.88 -1.60
N GLY A 89 1.32 -6.50 -0.72
CA GLY A 89 2.03 -7.36 0.23
C GLY A 89 3.42 -7.75 -0.25
N MET A 90 3.86 -7.29 -1.42
CA MET A 90 5.15 -7.62 -2.01
C MET A 90 6.26 -6.66 -1.58
N ALA A 91 5.92 -5.44 -1.13
CA ALA A 91 6.92 -4.51 -0.65
C ALA A 91 7.67 -5.07 0.57
N THR A 92 8.98 -4.86 0.60
CA THR A 92 9.81 -5.24 1.74
C THR A 92 9.41 -4.44 2.98
N GLU A 93 9.72 -4.98 4.16
CA GLU A 93 9.49 -4.27 5.42
C GLU A 93 10.18 -2.90 5.43
N THR A 94 11.40 -2.79 4.90
CA THR A 94 12.14 -1.53 4.80
C THR A 94 11.39 -0.49 3.98
N ARG A 95 10.82 -0.90 2.83
CA ARG A 95 10.05 -0.01 1.94
C ARG A 95 8.74 0.44 2.58
N LEU A 96 7.99 -0.49 3.19
CA LEU A 96 6.77 -0.16 3.94
C LEU A 96 7.07 0.79 5.11
N ALA A 97 8.16 0.54 5.83
CA ALA A 97 8.62 1.42 6.90
C ALA A 97 8.99 2.82 6.40
N ALA A 98 9.64 2.94 5.23
CA ALA A 98 9.94 4.23 4.61
C ALA A 98 8.65 5.00 4.26
N ALA A 99 7.69 4.33 3.60
CA ALA A 99 6.39 4.91 3.27
C ALA A 99 5.65 5.43 4.52
N LEU A 100 5.66 4.65 5.60
CA LEU A 100 5.06 5.07 6.88
C LEU A 100 5.76 6.26 7.53
N ARG A 101 7.09 6.35 7.46
CA ARG A 101 7.83 7.52 7.96
C ARG A 101 7.47 8.78 7.19
N ILE A 102 7.46 8.70 5.86
CA ILE A 102 7.06 9.79 4.96
C ILE A 102 5.63 10.24 5.28
N ALA A 103 4.70 9.28 5.41
CA ALA A 103 3.32 9.55 5.77
C ALA A 103 3.22 10.24 7.14
N ARG A 104 3.92 9.72 8.16
CA ARG A 104 3.88 10.27 9.51
C ARG A 104 4.41 11.70 9.57
N ALA A 105 5.44 12.02 8.78
CA ALA A 105 5.99 13.38 8.69
C ALA A 105 4.96 14.42 8.22
N ARG A 106 3.90 13.99 7.51
CA ARG A 106 2.78 14.85 7.10
C ARG A 106 1.80 15.17 8.23
N GLN A 107 2.02 14.64 9.43
CA GLN A 107 1.19 14.85 10.62
C GLN A 107 -0.30 14.51 10.37
N PRO A 108 -0.60 13.26 9.98
CA PRO A 108 -1.97 12.81 9.78
C PRO A 108 -2.75 12.73 11.10
N THR A 109 -4.07 12.81 11.02
CA THR A 109 -4.96 12.49 12.16
C THR A 109 -5.03 10.99 12.44
N LEU A 110 -4.89 10.18 11.38
CA LEU A 110 -4.86 8.73 11.43
C LEU A 110 -3.94 8.22 10.31
N LEU A 111 -3.00 7.34 10.65
CA LEU A 111 -2.12 6.64 9.71
C LEU A 111 -2.45 5.15 9.70
N VAL A 112 -2.91 4.66 8.55
CA VAL A 112 -3.27 3.25 8.35
C VAL A 112 -2.31 2.61 7.35
N LEU A 113 -1.85 1.40 7.63
CA LEU A 113 -1.28 0.51 6.63
C LEU A 113 -2.32 -0.55 6.26
N ALA A 114 -2.62 -0.73 4.98
CA ALA A 114 -3.55 -1.73 4.49
C ALA A 114 -2.88 -2.65 3.46
N LEU A 115 -2.87 -3.95 3.76
CA LEU A 115 -2.19 -4.98 2.97
C LEU A 115 -3.09 -6.21 2.79
N PRO A 116 -3.16 -6.87 1.63
CA PRO A 116 -3.90 -8.12 1.51
C PRO A 116 -3.35 -9.22 2.41
N ALA A 117 -2.02 -9.35 2.46
CA ALA A 117 -1.33 -10.36 3.23
C ALA A 117 -0.03 -9.80 3.80
N ALA A 118 0.29 -10.18 5.04
CA ALA A 118 1.53 -9.76 5.70
C ALA A 118 1.95 -10.77 6.78
N LEU A 119 3.26 -11.01 6.89
CA LEU A 119 3.81 -11.94 7.88
C LEU A 119 3.59 -11.43 9.31
N PRO A 120 3.42 -12.32 10.30
CA PRO A 120 3.24 -11.94 11.70
C PRO A 120 4.35 -11.02 12.22
N ALA A 121 5.62 -11.33 11.90
CA ALA A 121 6.75 -10.52 12.30
C ALA A 121 6.69 -9.10 11.71
N THR A 122 6.41 -8.99 10.41
CA THR A 122 6.27 -7.71 9.70
C THR A 122 5.13 -6.87 10.28
N THR A 123 3.95 -7.47 10.50
CA THR A 123 2.82 -6.73 11.09
C THR A 123 3.09 -6.28 12.51
N ALA A 124 3.75 -7.10 13.34
CA ALA A 124 4.12 -6.73 14.71
C ALA A 124 5.04 -5.50 14.73
N ARG A 125 6.01 -5.44 13.82
CA ARG A 125 6.94 -4.31 13.71
C ARG A 125 6.27 -3.06 13.16
N LEU A 126 5.51 -3.17 12.07
CA LEU A 126 4.86 -2.02 11.42
C LEU A 126 3.72 -1.40 12.26
N ARG A 127 3.11 -2.18 13.17
CA ARG A 127 2.16 -1.65 14.19
C ARG A 127 2.78 -0.61 15.12
N THR A 128 4.11 -0.55 15.24
CA THR A 128 4.78 0.50 16.01
C THR A 128 4.89 1.83 15.25
N MET A 129 4.61 1.83 13.93
CA MET A 129 4.82 2.96 13.03
C MET A 129 3.49 3.55 12.51
N ALA A 130 2.45 2.73 12.39
CA ALA A 130 1.10 3.13 11.99
C ALA A 130 0.13 3.07 13.19
N ASP A 131 -0.95 3.84 13.14
CA ASP A 131 -2.01 3.81 14.15
C ASP A 131 -2.87 2.55 14.00
N ALA A 132 -2.99 2.03 12.78
CA ALA A 132 -3.61 0.74 12.49
C ALA A 132 -2.88 0.01 11.35
N VAL A 133 -2.83 -1.32 11.45
CA VAL A 133 -2.38 -2.21 10.37
C VAL A 133 -3.51 -3.18 10.06
N ILE A 134 -4.11 -3.03 8.88
CA ILE A 134 -5.25 -3.81 8.39
C ILE A 134 -4.73 -4.82 7.37
N TYR A 135 -5.01 -6.10 7.59
CA TYR A 135 -4.69 -7.15 6.63
C TYR A 135 -5.75 -8.22 6.53
N LEU A 136 -5.83 -8.90 5.39
CA LEU A 136 -6.81 -9.97 5.18
C LEU A 136 -6.25 -11.32 5.61
N GLN A 137 -4.97 -11.58 5.34
CA GLN A 137 -4.30 -12.83 5.62
C GLN A 137 -2.99 -12.60 6.37
N SER A 138 -2.65 -13.51 7.27
CA SER A 138 -1.31 -13.56 7.87
C SER A 138 -0.77 -14.97 7.69
N PRO A 139 0.01 -15.21 6.63
CA PRO A 139 0.57 -16.53 6.38
C PRO A 139 1.50 -16.95 7.51
N THR A 140 1.62 -18.26 7.74
CA THR A 140 2.56 -18.79 8.73
C THR A 140 4.00 -18.48 8.32
N HIS A 141 4.93 -18.45 9.28
CA HIS A 141 6.33 -18.03 9.10
C HIS A 141 7.12 -18.79 8.02
N SER A 142 6.62 -19.93 7.53
CA SER A 142 7.24 -20.73 6.48
C SER A 142 6.70 -20.46 5.06
N GLN A 143 5.74 -19.55 4.87
CA GLN A 143 5.10 -19.28 3.57
C GLN A 143 5.43 -17.89 3.05
N ALA A 144 5.65 -17.78 1.73
CA ALA A 144 5.79 -16.49 1.07
C ALA A 144 4.42 -15.78 0.96
N VAL A 145 4.43 -14.45 1.00
CA VAL A 145 3.20 -13.65 0.82
C VAL A 145 2.57 -13.90 -0.56
N GLU A 146 3.39 -14.16 -1.57
CA GLU A 146 2.97 -14.52 -2.93
C GLU A 146 2.05 -15.75 -2.96
N GLU A 147 2.31 -16.75 -2.11
CA GLU A 147 1.51 -17.98 -2.03
C GLU A 147 0.07 -17.74 -1.54
N CYS A 148 -0.22 -16.56 -0.99
CA CYS A 148 -1.58 -16.18 -0.65
C CYS A 148 -2.43 -15.92 -1.91
N TYR A 149 -1.81 -15.68 -3.07
CA TYR A 149 -2.46 -15.40 -4.34
C TYR A 149 -2.47 -16.62 -5.28
N GLU A 150 -3.59 -16.86 -5.93
CA GLU A 150 -3.69 -17.85 -7.02
C GLU A 150 -3.00 -17.31 -8.29
N LYS A 151 -3.20 -16.01 -8.56
CA LYS A 151 -2.63 -15.31 -9.71
C LYS A 151 -2.08 -13.95 -9.29
N LEU A 152 -0.79 -13.73 -9.56
CA LEU A 152 -0.12 -12.47 -9.27
C LEU A 152 0.79 -12.05 -10.44
N PRO A 153 0.21 -11.69 -11.60
CA PRO A 153 1.00 -11.23 -12.74
C PRO A 153 1.74 -9.93 -12.38
N PRO A 154 2.90 -9.62 -12.98
CA PRO A 154 3.55 -8.33 -12.79
C PRO A 154 2.65 -7.19 -13.30
N VAL A 155 2.71 -6.03 -12.65
CA VAL A 155 1.96 -4.82 -13.07
C VAL A 155 2.87 -3.97 -13.97
N THR A 156 2.38 -3.67 -15.16
CA THR A 156 3.08 -2.88 -16.17
C THR A 156 2.92 -1.37 -15.94
N ASP A 157 3.84 -0.58 -16.50
CA ASP A 157 3.76 0.88 -16.42
C ASP A 157 2.50 1.45 -17.09
N ALA A 158 2.02 0.79 -18.15
CA ALA A 158 0.77 1.17 -18.81
C ALA A 158 -0.45 0.95 -17.90
N GLU A 159 -0.48 -0.16 -17.16
CA GLU A 159 -1.54 -0.43 -16.18
C GLU A 159 -1.49 0.53 -15.00
N VAL A 160 -0.29 0.89 -14.51
CA VAL A 160 -0.12 1.93 -13.48
C VAL A 160 -0.68 3.26 -13.97
N ALA A 161 -0.32 3.70 -15.18
CA ALA A 161 -0.78 4.96 -15.74
C ALA A 161 -2.31 5.00 -15.95
N GLU A 162 -2.91 3.89 -16.40
CA GLU A 162 -4.37 3.76 -16.53
C GLU A 162 -5.05 3.78 -15.16
N ALA A 163 -4.55 3.01 -14.20
CA ALA A 163 -5.10 2.94 -12.85
C ALA A 163 -5.07 4.30 -12.14
N MET A 164 -3.97 5.04 -12.27
CA MET A 164 -3.83 6.39 -11.69
C MET A 164 -4.76 7.41 -12.35
N ARG A 165 -4.98 7.32 -13.68
CA ARG A 165 -5.96 8.15 -14.38
C ARG A 165 -7.38 7.83 -13.93
N ALA A 166 -7.74 6.56 -13.88
CA ALA A 166 -9.09 6.13 -13.50
C ALA A 166 -9.44 6.44 -12.04
N ALA A 167 -8.45 6.39 -11.13
CA ALA A 167 -8.64 6.66 -9.70
C ALA A 167 -8.84 8.16 -9.38
N ASN A 168 -8.33 9.06 -10.22
CA ASN A 168 -8.33 10.51 -9.99
C ASN A 168 -9.15 11.29 -11.03
N ALA A 169 -10.00 10.60 -11.79
CA ALA A 169 -10.95 11.19 -12.74
C ALA A 169 -12.27 11.56 -12.05
#